data_AF-A0A397EGX6-F1
#
_entry.id   AF-A0A397EGX6-F1
#
_cell.length_a   1.000
_cell.length_b   1.000
_cell.length_c   1.000
_cell.angle_alpha   90.00
_cell.angle_beta   90.00
_cell.angle_gamma   90.00
#
_symmetry.space_group_name_H-M   'P 1'
#
loop_
_entity.id
_entity.type
_entity.pdbx_description
1 polymer ?
#
loop_
_entity_poly.entity_id
_entity_poly.type
_entity_poly.pdbx_seq_one_letter_code
_entity_poly.pdbx_strand_id
1 'polypeptide(L)'
;MAKLTWTGRSITQLSLHRRRTNIGNLEYGLEHVPFLLLHAYNLFWCYQTSGQPYAIALEELEESGFDIQRILNPPTDEDLAGLAASALSSASAAGGATGADDVQIPPLPNPFLPGIAPLLCLLAVLCLHILMRLMQVWSTRVLTFIKYTPVATLSDATFVKVVPRAYRGKSVIVPLEQHVLSTGEKSAPFFMFQKHKYVGEQSNDDGSICFRKLKAPVTATVATYVNATGVASDAAYNRMLDLYGRNEFSIPQPTFIKMYQEQLVEPLTVFQIFSVLLYMLDEYWQYSLFTLVMILMFEGVTVFSRLKNL
;
A
#
# COMPACT_ATOMS: atom_id res chain seq x y z
N MET A 1 -16.39 -16.99 -25.47
CA MET A 1 -15.76 -15.70 -25.10
C MET A 1 -16.01 -14.72 -26.23
N ALA A 2 -16.63 -13.57 -25.96
CA ALA A 2 -16.77 -12.53 -26.98
C ALA A 2 -15.37 -12.12 -27.48
N LYS A 3 -15.20 -12.07 -28.79
CA LYS A 3 -13.90 -11.73 -29.41
C LYS A 3 -13.66 -10.24 -29.21
N LEU A 4 -12.66 -9.91 -28.38
CA LEU A 4 -12.25 -8.53 -28.12
C LEU A 4 -11.13 -8.14 -29.07
N THR A 5 -11.38 -7.16 -29.93
CA THR A 5 -10.41 -6.65 -30.90
C THR A 5 -10.16 -5.16 -30.67
N TRP A 6 -9.06 -4.66 -31.19
CA TRP A 6 -8.73 -3.23 -31.14
C TRP A 6 -7.94 -2.83 -32.38
N THR A 7 -7.91 -1.54 -32.63
CA THR A 7 -7.13 -0.96 -33.73
C THR A 7 -5.88 -0.23 -33.22
N GLY A 8 -4.80 -0.28 -34.00
CA GLY A 8 -3.54 0.37 -33.66
C GLY A 8 -2.44 -0.61 -33.22
N ARG A 9 -1.18 -0.16 -33.29
CA ARG A 9 0.01 -1.00 -33.05
C ARG A 9 0.63 -0.81 -31.65
N SER A 10 0.05 0.06 -30.82
CA SER A 10 0.56 0.40 -29.49
C SER A 10 0.19 -0.60 -28.41
N ILE A 11 -0.94 -1.31 -28.57
CA ILE A 11 -1.51 -2.22 -27.58
C ILE A 11 -1.28 -3.66 -28.02
N THR A 12 -0.78 -4.50 -27.11
CA THR A 12 -0.57 -5.94 -27.33
C THR A 12 -1.69 -6.79 -26.74
N GLN A 13 -2.23 -6.38 -25.60
CA GLN A 13 -3.37 -7.04 -24.98
C GLN A 13 -4.32 -6.01 -24.39
N LEU A 14 -5.60 -6.28 -24.54
CA LEU A 14 -6.69 -5.49 -23.98
C LEU A 14 -7.64 -6.46 -23.27
N SER A 15 -8.14 -6.08 -22.10
CA SER A 15 -9.14 -6.88 -21.38
C SER A 15 -10.09 -5.98 -20.62
N LEU A 16 -11.36 -6.39 -20.56
CA LEU A 16 -12.41 -5.68 -19.84
C LEU A 16 -12.46 -6.17 -18.40
N HIS A 17 -12.65 -5.23 -17.47
CA HIS A 17 -12.67 -5.48 -16.05
C HIS A 17 -13.80 -4.71 -15.37
N ARG A 18 -14.28 -5.28 -14.27
CA ARG A 18 -15.16 -4.61 -13.31
C ARG A 18 -14.46 -4.57 -11.96
N ARG A 19 -14.64 -3.49 -11.20
CA ARG A 19 -14.12 -3.40 -9.83
C ARG A 19 -14.84 -4.44 -8.96
N ARG A 20 -14.11 -5.18 -8.14
CA ARG A 20 -14.71 -6.05 -7.12
C ARG A 20 -15.36 -5.15 -6.07
N THR A 21 -16.67 -5.29 -5.90
CA THR A 21 -17.45 -4.57 -4.89
C THR A 21 -17.85 -5.53 -3.78
N ASN A 22 -17.98 -5.01 -2.56
CA ASN A 22 -18.48 -5.78 -1.42
C ASN A 22 -19.99 -6.01 -1.50
N ILE A 23 -20.47 -6.99 -0.74
CA ILE A 23 -21.88 -7.08 -0.34
C ILE A 23 -22.23 -5.76 0.38
N GLY A 24 -23.09 -4.94 -0.23
CA GLY A 24 -23.47 -3.62 0.29
C GLY A 24 -22.73 -2.41 -0.28
N ASN A 25 -21.90 -2.58 -1.32
CA ASN A 25 -21.26 -1.48 -2.06
C ASN A 25 -20.32 -0.56 -1.23
N LEU A 26 -19.87 -1.00 -0.05
CA LEU A 26 -18.78 -0.32 0.66
C LEU A 26 -17.48 -0.43 -0.17
N GLU A 27 -16.83 0.69 -0.43
CA GLU A 27 -15.66 0.80 -1.32
C GLU A 27 -14.38 0.12 -0.81
N TYR A 28 -14.40 -0.43 0.41
CA TYR A 28 -13.29 -1.18 1.02
C TYR A 28 -13.18 -2.56 0.40
N GLY A 29 -12.04 -2.92 -0.19
CA GLY A 29 -11.93 -4.22 -0.83
C GLY A 29 -11.76 -5.39 0.15
N LEU A 30 -12.38 -6.53 -0.17
CA LEU A 30 -12.30 -7.79 0.61
C LEU A 30 -10.87 -8.28 0.84
N GLU A 31 -9.87 -7.76 0.12
CA GLU A 31 -8.46 -8.11 0.30
C GLU A 31 -7.94 -7.88 1.72
N HIS A 32 -8.58 -7.01 2.48
CA HIS A 32 -8.18 -6.70 3.86
C HIS A 32 -8.78 -7.62 4.91
N VAL A 33 -9.84 -8.35 4.60
CA VAL A 33 -10.56 -9.18 5.57
C VAL A 33 -9.67 -10.30 6.15
N PRO A 34 -8.91 -11.07 5.35
CA PRO A 34 -8.03 -12.09 5.90
C PRO A 34 -6.97 -11.50 6.83
N PHE A 35 -6.40 -10.35 6.47
CA PHE A 35 -5.43 -9.65 7.31
C PHE A 35 -6.06 -9.15 8.60
N LEU A 36 -7.27 -8.60 8.57
CA LEU A 36 -7.97 -8.15 9.76
C LEU A 36 -8.20 -9.31 10.75
N LEU A 37 -8.62 -10.47 10.24
CA LEU A 37 -8.77 -11.68 11.05
C LEU A 37 -7.43 -12.15 11.64
N LEU A 38 -6.37 -12.15 10.83
CA LEU A 38 -5.02 -12.50 11.31
C LEU A 38 -4.51 -11.51 12.36
N HIS A 39 -4.74 -10.21 12.21
CA HIS A 39 -4.37 -9.21 13.22
C HIS A 39 -5.15 -9.44 14.51
N ALA A 40 -6.46 -9.68 14.44
CA ALA A 40 -7.28 -9.98 15.61
C ALA A 40 -6.81 -11.25 16.34
N TYR A 41 -6.50 -12.31 15.58
CA TYR A 41 -5.96 -13.55 16.12
C TYR A 41 -4.60 -13.35 16.81
N ASN A 42 -3.68 -12.63 16.18
CA ASN A 42 -2.36 -12.34 16.78
C ASN A 42 -2.48 -11.46 18.02
N LEU A 43 -3.33 -10.43 17.99
CA LEU A 43 -3.59 -9.56 19.14
C LEU A 43 -4.19 -10.34 20.32
N PHE A 44 -5.10 -11.28 20.05
CA PHE A 44 -5.64 -12.16 21.08
C PHE A 44 -4.54 -13.00 21.76
N TRP A 45 -3.64 -13.60 20.98
CA TRP A 45 -2.52 -14.35 21.53
C TRP A 45 -1.48 -13.48 22.22
N CYS A 46 -1.22 -12.27 21.74
CA CYS A 46 -0.39 -11.30 22.46
C CYS A 46 -1.01 -10.98 23.83
N TYR A 47 -2.32 -10.74 23.88
CA TYR A 47 -3.01 -10.49 25.14
C TYR A 47 -2.93 -11.69 26.09
N GLN A 48 -3.16 -12.90 25.58
CA GLN A 48 -3.17 -14.11 26.40
C GLN A 48 -1.77 -14.49 26.94
N THR A 49 -0.71 -14.15 26.21
CA THR A 49 0.70 -14.41 26.61
C THR A 49 1.36 -13.20 27.28
N SER A 50 0.59 -12.18 27.63
CA SER A 50 1.11 -11.00 28.32
C SER A 50 1.73 -11.37 29.67
N GLY A 51 2.96 -10.92 29.92
CA GLY A 51 3.71 -11.19 31.14
C GLY A 51 4.39 -12.55 31.21
N GLN A 52 4.23 -13.41 30.20
CA GLN A 52 4.92 -14.71 30.14
C GLN A 52 6.46 -14.57 30.19
N PRO A 53 7.11 -13.64 29.45
CA PRO A 53 8.57 -13.47 29.52
C PRO A 53 9.03 -12.98 30.89
N TYR A 54 8.22 -12.17 31.57
CA TYR A 54 8.51 -11.69 32.91
C TYR A 54 8.43 -12.82 33.94
N ALA A 55 7.41 -13.70 33.83
CA ALA A 55 7.29 -14.88 34.68
C ALA A 55 8.48 -15.84 34.52
N ILE A 56 8.90 -16.11 33.28
CA ILE A 56 10.07 -16.96 33.00
C ILE A 56 11.35 -16.34 33.58
N ALA A 57 11.54 -15.02 33.44
CA ALA A 57 12.70 -14.35 34.01
C ALA A 57 12.71 -14.38 35.55
N LEU A 58 11.55 -14.35 36.19
CA LEU A 58 11.45 -14.52 37.65
C LEU A 58 11.80 -15.95 38.08
N GLU A 59 11.31 -16.96 37.36
CA GLU A 59 11.66 -18.37 37.63
C GLU A 59 13.18 -18.61 37.47
N GLU A 60 13.81 -18.06 36.44
CA GLU A 60 15.27 -18.17 36.21
C GLU A 60 16.09 -17.49 37.32
N LEU A 61 15.59 -16.38 37.88
CA LEU A 61 16.18 -15.74 39.06
C LEU A 61 16.04 -16.58 40.32
N GLU A 62 14.90 -17.23 40.53
CA GLU A 62 14.68 -18.16 41.66
C GLU A 62 15.67 -19.33 41.59
N GLU A 63 15.80 -19.95 40.43
CA GLU A 63 16.73 -21.07 40.19
C GLU A 63 18.19 -20.66 40.39
N SER A 64 18.51 -19.40 40.09
CA SER A 64 19.84 -18.81 40.30
C SER A 64 20.12 -18.45 41.77
N GLY A 65 19.15 -18.62 42.67
CA GLY A 65 19.29 -18.41 44.12
C GLY A 65 18.99 -16.99 44.59
N PHE A 66 18.33 -16.16 43.78
CA PHE A 66 17.89 -14.82 44.19
C PHE A 66 16.58 -14.87 44.99
N ASP A 67 16.46 -14.03 46.02
CA ASP A 67 15.22 -13.90 46.80
C ASP A 67 14.20 -13.01 46.07
N ILE A 68 13.24 -13.63 45.39
CA ILE A 68 12.21 -12.93 44.60
C ILE A 68 11.33 -12.03 45.47
N GLN A 69 11.02 -12.41 46.73
CA GLN A 69 10.18 -11.59 47.61
C GLN A 69 10.84 -10.24 47.90
N ARG A 70 12.16 -10.25 48.07
CA ARG A 70 12.98 -9.05 48.25
C ARG A 70 13.08 -8.19 46.99
N ILE A 71 12.97 -8.78 45.80
CA ILE A 71 13.01 -8.07 44.51
C ILE A 71 11.65 -7.42 44.19
N LEU A 72 10.55 -8.13 44.41
CA LEU A 72 9.19 -7.63 44.13
C LEU A 72 8.73 -6.60 45.17
N ASN A 73 9.11 -6.79 46.44
CA ASN A 73 8.88 -5.85 47.52
C ASN A 73 10.25 -5.41 48.07
N PRO A 74 10.85 -4.35 47.47
CA PRO A 74 12.09 -3.82 48.01
C PRO A 74 11.87 -3.42 49.47
N PRO A 75 12.71 -3.87 50.41
CA PRO A 75 12.60 -3.50 51.82
C PRO A 75 12.66 -1.98 51.96
N THR A 76 11.82 -1.43 52.84
CA THR A 76 11.87 0.00 53.13
C THR A 76 13.16 0.35 53.86
N ASP A 77 13.59 1.61 53.85
CA ASP A 77 14.81 2.04 54.55
C ASP A 77 14.77 1.68 56.06
N GLU A 78 13.58 1.64 56.66
CA GLU A 78 13.37 1.20 58.05
C GLU A 78 13.60 -0.31 58.24
N ASP A 79 13.12 -1.14 57.31
CA ASP A 79 13.35 -2.59 57.30
C ASP A 79 14.84 -2.91 57.11
N LEU A 80 15.52 -2.13 56.24
CA LEU A 80 16.96 -2.27 56.02
C LEU A 80 17.77 -1.91 57.26
N ALA A 81 17.39 -0.83 57.96
CA ALA A 81 18.01 -0.40 59.20
C ALA A 81 17.80 -1.42 60.33
N GLY A 82 16.59 -1.99 60.44
CA GLY A 82 16.26 -3.05 61.39
C GLY A 82 17.03 -4.35 61.11
N LEU A 83 17.13 -4.76 59.85
CA LEU A 83 17.92 -5.91 59.42
C LEU A 83 19.41 -5.71 59.70
N ALA A 84 19.98 -4.54 59.39
CA ALA A 84 21.36 -4.20 59.68
C ALA A 84 21.65 -4.20 61.19
N ALA A 85 20.74 -3.63 62.00
CA ALA A 85 20.84 -3.65 63.45
C ALA A 85 20.74 -5.08 64.02
N SER A 86 19.86 -5.91 63.46
CA SER A 86 19.70 -7.31 63.85
C SER A 86 20.94 -8.16 63.50
N ALA A 87 21.52 -7.96 62.31
CA ALA A 87 22.76 -8.61 61.87
C ALA A 87 23.96 -8.22 62.74
N LEU A 88 24.03 -6.94 63.15
CA LEU A 88 25.06 -6.46 64.06
C LEU A 88 24.91 -7.07 65.47
N SER A 89 23.67 -7.33 65.91
CA SER A 89 23.38 -7.96 67.21
C SER A 89 23.62 -9.48 67.22
N SER A 90 23.40 -10.16 66.08
CA SER A 90 23.60 -11.60 65.92
C SER A 90 25.03 -11.99 65.53
N ALA A 91 25.89 -11.03 65.16
CA ALA A 91 27.31 -11.23 64.88
C ALA A 91 28.16 -11.72 66.08
N SER A 92 27.55 -11.99 67.24
CA SER A 92 28.22 -12.65 68.37
C SER A 92 28.14 -14.19 68.34
N ALA A 93 27.39 -14.81 67.42
CA ALA A 93 27.38 -16.26 67.26
C ALA A 93 27.14 -16.70 65.80
N ALA A 94 28.11 -17.45 65.28
CA ALA A 94 28.17 -18.11 63.97
C ALA A 94 28.61 -17.24 62.78
N GLY A 95 29.72 -17.70 62.17
CA GLY A 95 30.28 -17.13 60.94
C GLY A 95 29.58 -17.63 59.68
N GLY A 96 29.85 -16.91 58.58
CA GLY A 96 29.56 -17.35 57.22
C GLY A 96 28.25 -16.82 56.64
N ALA A 97 28.14 -15.51 56.44
CA ALA A 97 27.28 -14.95 55.40
C ALA A 97 28.22 -14.44 54.29
N THR A 98 28.43 -15.27 53.28
CA THR A 98 29.09 -14.88 52.03
C THR A 98 28.31 -13.72 51.43
N GLY A 99 28.99 -12.59 51.20
CA GLY A 99 28.47 -11.45 50.45
C GLY A 99 28.13 -11.84 49.02
N ALA A 100 26.92 -12.35 48.83
CA ALA A 100 26.28 -12.53 47.52
C ALA A 100 25.43 -11.30 47.15
N ASP A 101 25.54 -10.20 47.90
CA ASP A 101 24.66 -9.03 47.79
C ASP A 101 25.05 -8.03 46.70
N ASP A 102 26.12 -8.28 45.93
CA ASP A 102 26.54 -7.42 44.81
C ASP A 102 26.34 -8.08 43.43
N VAL A 103 25.51 -9.13 43.32
CA VAL A 103 25.13 -9.63 41.99
C VAL A 103 24.09 -8.68 41.41
N GLN A 104 24.56 -7.81 40.52
CA GLN A 104 23.76 -6.89 39.72
C GLN A 104 22.60 -7.66 39.07
N ILE A 105 21.38 -7.47 39.58
CA ILE A 105 20.19 -8.18 39.11
C ILE A 105 20.07 -7.93 37.61
N PRO A 106 19.99 -8.97 36.76
CA PRO A 106 19.79 -8.78 35.34
C PRO A 106 18.48 -7.99 35.11
N PRO A 107 18.46 -7.05 34.15
CA PRO A 107 17.29 -6.22 33.92
C PRO A 107 16.08 -7.11 33.58
N LEU A 108 15.02 -6.99 34.38
CA LEU A 108 13.79 -7.74 34.16
C LEU A 108 13.02 -7.19 32.95
N PRO A 109 12.42 -8.06 32.11
CA PRO A 109 11.51 -7.64 31.05
C PRO A 109 10.33 -6.84 31.59
N ASN A 110 9.68 -6.04 30.73
CA ASN A 110 8.44 -5.35 31.11
C ASN A 110 7.36 -6.39 31.53
N PRO A 111 6.69 -6.22 32.69
CA PRO A 111 5.62 -7.12 33.15
C PRO A 111 4.47 -7.32 32.16
N PHE A 112 4.25 -6.40 31.23
CA PHE A 112 3.20 -6.48 30.22
C PHE A 112 3.69 -6.99 28.86
N LEU A 113 4.97 -7.38 28.72
CA LEU A 113 5.51 -7.86 27.46
C LEU A 113 4.81 -9.17 27.06
N PRO A 114 4.18 -9.26 25.88
CA PRO A 114 3.63 -10.52 25.38
C PRO A 114 4.74 -11.49 24.97
N GLY A 115 4.38 -12.75 24.77
CA GLY A 115 5.33 -13.77 24.32
C GLY A 115 6.02 -13.39 23.01
N ILE A 116 7.27 -13.85 22.84
CA ILE A 116 8.10 -13.54 21.66
C ILE A 116 7.45 -14.10 20.38
N ALA A 117 6.91 -15.32 20.43
CA ALA A 117 6.28 -15.95 19.27
C ALA A 117 5.11 -15.13 18.67
N PRO A 118 4.06 -14.74 19.45
CA PRO A 118 2.97 -13.93 18.90
C PRO A 118 3.42 -12.53 18.46
N LEU A 119 4.47 -11.94 19.07
CA LEU A 119 5.06 -10.69 18.58
C LEU A 119 5.69 -10.83 17.19
N LEU A 120 6.48 -11.90 16.98
CA LEU A 120 7.09 -12.17 15.66
C LEU A 120 6.01 -12.46 14.61
N CYS A 121 4.96 -13.20 14.97
CA CYS A 121 3.82 -13.44 14.08
C CYS A 121 3.07 -12.14 13.74
N LEU A 122 2.86 -11.26 14.72
CA LEU A 122 2.25 -9.94 14.50
C LEU A 122 3.08 -9.09 13.53
N LEU A 123 4.40 -9.01 13.77
CA LEU A 123 5.33 -8.30 12.87
C LEU A 123 5.29 -8.87 11.46
N ALA A 124 5.32 -10.20 11.32
CA ALA A 124 5.26 -10.87 10.02
C ALA A 124 3.95 -10.56 9.28
N VAL A 125 2.81 -10.61 9.97
CA VAL A 125 1.50 -10.28 9.37
C VAL A 125 1.44 -8.81 8.95
N LEU A 126 1.98 -7.89 9.75
CA LEU A 126 2.08 -6.47 9.41
C LEU A 126 2.95 -6.25 8.16
N CYS A 127 4.13 -6.86 8.11
CA CYS A 127 5.02 -6.81 6.95
C CYS A 127 4.35 -7.37 5.69
N LEU A 128 3.68 -8.53 5.79
CA LEU A 128 2.96 -9.14 4.66
C LEU A 128 1.78 -8.28 4.18
N HIS A 129 1.06 -7.62 5.09
CA HIS A 129 -0.05 -6.72 4.74
C HIS A 129 0.48 -5.49 3.98
N ILE A 130 1.55 -4.87 4.48
CA ILE A 130 2.21 -3.74 3.80
C ILE A 130 2.75 -4.19 2.43
N LEU A 131 3.41 -5.34 2.37
CA LEU A 131 3.96 -5.89 1.13
C LEU A 131 2.87 -6.16 0.09
N MET A 132 1.73 -6.73 0.50
CA MET A 132 0.58 -6.91 -0.39
C MET A 132 0.14 -5.58 -1.01
N ARG A 133 0.14 -4.48 -0.25
CA ARG A 133 -0.23 -3.15 -0.75
C ARG A 133 0.82 -2.59 -1.71
N LEU A 134 2.09 -2.72 -1.40
CA LEU A 134 3.18 -2.30 -2.28
C LEU A 134 3.20 -3.08 -3.59
N MET A 135 2.95 -4.38 -3.55
CA MET A 135 2.87 -5.23 -4.76
C MET A 135 1.76 -4.79 -5.72
N GLN A 136 0.66 -4.21 -5.22
CA GLN A 136 -0.39 -3.62 -6.06
C GLN A 136 0.09 -2.33 -6.77
N VAL A 137 0.99 -1.57 -6.16
CA VAL A 137 1.59 -0.37 -6.74
C VAL A 137 2.63 -0.75 -7.79
N TRP A 138 3.47 -1.74 -7.49
CA TRP A 138 4.57 -2.16 -8.37
C TRP A 138 4.11 -3.00 -9.56
N SER A 139 3.00 -3.74 -9.41
CA SER A 139 2.50 -4.65 -10.44
C SER A 139 1.04 -4.43 -10.72
N THR A 140 0.75 -3.94 -11.93
CA THR A 140 -0.62 -3.84 -12.40
C THR A 140 -1.28 -5.20 -12.63
N ARG A 141 -0.51 -6.29 -12.74
CA ARG A 141 -1.06 -7.65 -12.73
C ARG A 141 -1.64 -8.00 -11.37
N VAL A 142 -0.89 -7.75 -10.30
CA VAL A 142 -1.34 -7.98 -8.91
C VAL A 142 -2.53 -7.10 -8.59
N LEU A 143 -2.46 -5.80 -8.94
CA LEU A 143 -3.59 -4.88 -8.79
C LEU A 143 -4.85 -5.41 -9.47
N THR A 144 -4.74 -5.87 -10.73
CA THR A 144 -5.89 -6.41 -11.48
C THR A 144 -6.41 -7.71 -10.89
N PHE A 145 -5.53 -8.54 -10.34
CA PHE A 145 -5.92 -9.81 -9.72
C PHE A 145 -6.66 -9.60 -8.40
N ILE A 146 -6.23 -8.63 -7.59
CA ILE A 146 -6.79 -8.36 -6.26
C ILE A 146 -8.09 -7.55 -6.38
N LYS A 147 -8.08 -6.42 -7.10
CA LYS A 147 -9.18 -5.44 -7.05
C LYS A 147 -10.21 -5.56 -8.17
N TYR A 148 -9.93 -6.36 -9.20
CA TYR A 148 -10.74 -6.40 -10.42
C TYR A 148 -11.10 -7.83 -10.80
N THR A 149 -12.21 -7.95 -11.54
CA THR A 149 -12.67 -9.22 -12.10
C THR A 149 -12.81 -9.05 -13.62
N PRO A 150 -12.29 -9.98 -14.43
CA PRO A 150 -12.44 -9.92 -15.87
C PRO A 150 -13.90 -10.11 -16.28
N VAL A 151 -14.35 -9.34 -17.27
CA VAL A 151 -15.73 -9.35 -17.79
C VAL A 151 -15.71 -9.56 -19.30
N ALA A 152 -16.73 -10.25 -19.83
CA ALA A 152 -16.84 -10.51 -21.27
C ALA A 152 -17.71 -9.48 -22.01
N THR A 153 -18.65 -8.83 -21.32
CA THR A 153 -19.65 -7.91 -21.90
C THR A 153 -19.24 -6.45 -21.70
N LEU A 154 -19.52 -5.61 -22.69
CA LEU A 154 -19.23 -4.17 -22.63
C LEU A 154 -20.10 -3.41 -21.63
N SER A 155 -21.36 -3.83 -21.42
CA SER A 155 -22.32 -3.22 -20.49
C SER A 155 -21.87 -3.29 -19.02
N ASP A 156 -21.21 -4.39 -18.66
CA ASP A 156 -20.83 -4.71 -17.29
C ASP A 156 -19.40 -4.24 -16.97
N ALA A 157 -18.66 -3.84 -18.00
CA ALA A 157 -17.30 -3.38 -17.88
C ALA A 157 -17.27 -1.92 -17.42
N THR A 158 -16.49 -1.64 -16.37
CA THR A 158 -16.27 -0.28 -15.86
C THR A 158 -14.82 0.18 -16.10
N PHE A 159 -13.91 -0.77 -16.33
CA PHE A 159 -12.50 -0.51 -16.54
C PHE A 159 -11.95 -1.34 -17.69
N VAL A 160 -10.89 -0.83 -18.31
CA VAL A 160 -10.14 -1.52 -19.36
C VAL A 160 -8.69 -1.62 -18.93
N LYS A 161 -8.16 -2.85 -18.90
CA LYS A 161 -6.73 -3.08 -18.70
C LYS A 161 -6.05 -3.09 -20.06
N VAL A 162 -5.09 -2.19 -20.23
CA VAL A 162 -4.30 -2.02 -21.45
C VAL A 162 -2.86 -2.46 -21.18
N VAL A 163 -2.38 -3.42 -21.95
CA VAL A 163 -0.98 -3.82 -21.97
C VAL A 163 -0.34 -3.23 -23.23
N PRO A 164 0.56 -2.26 -23.11
CA PRO A 164 1.27 -1.74 -24.26
C PRO A 164 2.27 -2.75 -24.81
N ARG A 165 2.71 -2.49 -26.04
CA ARG A 165 3.88 -3.17 -26.61
C ARG A 165 5.14 -2.83 -25.81
N ALA A 166 6.11 -3.74 -25.85
CA ALA A 166 7.44 -3.50 -25.28
C ALA A 166 7.98 -2.11 -25.70
N TYR A 167 8.62 -1.43 -24.74
CA TYR A 167 9.17 -0.08 -24.88
C TYR A 167 8.15 1.04 -25.16
N ARG A 168 6.84 0.80 -25.00
CA ARG A 168 5.79 1.82 -25.12
C ARG A 168 5.09 2.11 -23.78
N GLY A 169 5.82 2.05 -22.68
CA GLY A 169 5.32 2.35 -21.34
C GLY A 169 4.87 1.12 -20.54
N LYS A 170 4.23 1.37 -19.39
CA LYS A 170 3.79 0.35 -18.43
C LYS A 170 2.33 -0.05 -18.68
N SER A 171 1.96 -1.28 -18.33
CA SER A 171 0.55 -1.71 -18.34
C SER A 171 -0.25 -0.93 -17.32
N VAL A 172 -1.45 -0.51 -17.70
CA VAL A 172 -2.31 0.37 -16.89
C VAL A 172 -3.77 -0.05 -17.00
N ILE A 173 -4.54 0.22 -15.95
CA ILE A 173 -5.99 0.08 -15.95
C ILE A 173 -6.63 1.46 -16.02
N VAL A 174 -7.53 1.67 -16.97
CA VAL A 174 -8.15 2.96 -17.27
C VAL A 174 -9.67 2.82 -17.10
N PRO A 175 -10.37 3.81 -16.53
CA PRO A 175 -11.83 3.80 -16.50
C PRO A 175 -12.41 3.82 -17.91
N LEU A 176 -13.52 3.10 -18.07
CA LEU A 176 -14.36 3.18 -19.27
C LEU A 176 -15.38 4.30 -19.04
N GLU A 177 -15.27 5.37 -19.82
CA GLU A 177 -16.13 6.54 -19.70
C GLU A 177 -17.26 6.48 -20.72
N GLN A 178 -18.43 6.99 -20.32
CA GLN A 178 -19.59 7.09 -21.19
C GLN A 178 -20.25 8.46 -20.96
N HIS A 179 -20.22 9.32 -21.97
CA HIS A 179 -20.87 10.62 -21.90
C HIS A 179 -22.36 10.50 -22.25
N VAL A 180 -23.19 11.31 -21.60
CA VAL A 180 -24.58 11.54 -22.01
C VAL A 180 -24.56 12.66 -23.04
N LEU A 181 -25.01 12.37 -24.26
CA LEU A 181 -25.08 13.33 -25.36
C LEU A 181 -26.14 14.38 -25.05
N SER A 182 -26.06 15.53 -25.73
CA SER A 182 -27.09 16.59 -25.66
C SER A 182 -28.50 16.13 -26.05
N THR A 183 -28.62 14.99 -26.75
CA THR A 183 -29.89 14.33 -27.09
C THR A 183 -30.46 13.45 -25.96
N GLY A 184 -29.75 13.30 -24.84
CA GLY A 184 -30.12 12.40 -23.73
C GLY A 184 -29.68 10.94 -23.93
N GLU A 185 -29.19 10.58 -25.12
CA GLU A 185 -28.66 9.25 -25.41
C GLU A 185 -27.25 9.06 -24.84
N LYS A 186 -26.93 7.84 -24.44
CA LYS A 186 -25.56 7.52 -23.99
C LYS A 186 -24.65 7.33 -25.19
N SER A 187 -23.51 8.01 -25.19
CA SER A 187 -22.45 7.83 -26.18
C SER A 187 -21.87 6.41 -26.14
N ALA A 188 -21.15 6.02 -27.18
CA ALA A 188 -20.38 4.78 -27.17
C ALA A 188 -19.31 4.86 -26.06
N PRO A 189 -19.13 3.79 -25.26
CA PRO A 189 -18.17 3.78 -24.18
C PRO A 189 -16.74 3.91 -24.74
N PHE A 190 -15.92 4.75 -24.14
CA PHE A 190 -14.56 5.02 -24.62
C PHE A 190 -13.57 5.07 -23.46
N PHE A 191 -12.29 4.91 -23.77
CA PHE A 191 -11.22 5.13 -22.82
C PHE A 191 -10.08 5.92 -23.46
N MET A 192 -9.30 6.60 -22.61
CA MET A 192 -8.13 7.37 -23.03
C MET A 192 -6.86 6.61 -22.66
N PHE A 193 -6.03 6.29 -23.65
CA PHE A 193 -4.73 5.66 -23.42
C PHE A 193 -3.64 6.43 -24.16
N GLN A 194 -2.62 6.91 -23.42
CA GLN A 194 -1.54 7.75 -23.96
C GLN A 194 -2.07 8.93 -24.77
N LYS A 195 -3.07 9.65 -24.22
CA LYS A 195 -3.77 10.79 -24.87
C LYS A 195 -4.47 10.45 -26.20
N HIS A 196 -4.72 9.17 -26.48
CA HIS A 196 -5.53 8.74 -27.61
C HIS A 196 -6.86 8.16 -27.14
N LYS A 197 -7.95 8.60 -27.77
CA LYS A 197 -9.30 8.11 -27.52
C LYS A 197 -9.54 6.81 -28.29
N TYR A 198 -10.04 5.79 -27.60
CA TYR A 198 -10.47 4.53 -28.17
C TYR A 198 -11.96 4.35 -27.88
N VAL A 199 -12.77 4.26 -28.93
CA VAL A 199 -14.23 4.13 -28.83
C VAL A 199 -14.61 2.66 -29.02
N GLY A 200 -15.44 2.14 -28.11
CA GLY A 200 -15.94 0.76 -28.16
C GLY A 200 -17.14 0.64 -29.08
N GLU A 201 -17.01 -0.15 -30.13
CA GLU A 201 -18.08 -0.54 -31.04
C GLU A 201 -18.44 -2.01 -30.74
N GLN A 202 -19.72 -2.29 -30.49
CA GLN A 202 -20.23 -3.65 -30.35
C GLN A 202 -20.95 -4.03 -31.63
N SER A 203 -20.55 -5.15 -32.25
CA SER A 203 -21.23 -5.67 -33.45
C SER A 203 -22.56 -6.31 -33.07
N ASN A 204 -23.61 -5.98 -33.82
CA ASN A 204 -24.96 -6.52 -33.58
C ASN A 204 -25.09 -8.01 -33.94
N ASP A 205 -24.27 -8.50 -34.87
CA ASP A 205 -24.40 -9.87 -35.40
C ASP A 205 -23.73 -10.92 -34.49
N ASP A 206 -22.47 -10.66 -34.08
CA ASP A 206 -21.64 -11.64 -33.36
C ASP A 206 -21.43 -11.30 -31.88
N GLY A 207 -21.93 -10.14 -31.42
CA GLY A 207 -21.63 -9.59 -30.08
C GLY A 207 -20.14 -9.30 -29.85
N SER A 208 -19.33 -9.27 -30.92
CA SER A 208 -17.90 -8.96 -30.85
C SER A 208 -17.68 -7.49 -30.49
N ILE A 209 -16.64 -7.23 -29.69
CA ILE A 209 -16.34 -5.90 -29.17
C ILE A 209 -15.05 -5.43 -29.83
N CYS A 210 -15.10 -4.27 -30.48
CA CYS A 210 -13.95 -3.66 -31.15
C CYS A 210 -13.68 -2.26 -30.60
N PHE A 211 -12.47 -2.03 -30.07
CA PHE A 211 -12.02 -0.69 -29.69
C PHE A 211 -11.28 0.00 -30.83
N ARG A 212 -11.93 1.00 -31.44
CA ARG A 212 -11.38 1.78 -32.53
C ARG A 212 -10.68 3.04 -32.02
N LYS A 213 -9.40 3.20 -32.38
CA LYS A 213 -8.65 4.43 -32.14
C LYS A 213 -9.31 5.52 -32.98
N LEU A 214 -9.72 6.60 -32.32
CA LEU A 214 -10.29 7.75 -33.01
C LEU A 214 -9.21 8.34 -33.93
N LYS A 215 -9.56 8.48 -35.21
CA LYS A 215 -8.72 9.09 -36.24
C LYS A 215 -9.52 10.20 -36.91
N ALA A 216 -8.83 11.29 -37.25
CA ALA A 216 -9.42 12.29 -38.12
C ALA A 216 -9.73 11.68 -39.50
N PRO A 217 -10.85 12.07 -40.15
CA PRO A 217 -11.17 11.62 -41.49
C PRO A 217 -10.20 12.27 -42.49
N VAL A 218 -9.13 11.55 -42.81
CA VAL A 218 -8.10 11.97 -43.79
C VAL A 218 -8.17 11.19 -45.09
N THR A 219 -9.03 10.16 -45.17
CA THR A 219 -9.11 9.22 -46.29
C THR A 219 -10.33 9.47 -47.19
N ALA A 220 -11.07 10.57 -46.97
CA ALA A 220 -12.16 10.95 -47.88
C ALA A 220 -11.62 11.34 -49.27
N THR A 221 -12.50 11.35 -50.28
CA THR A 221 -12.11 11.75 -51.64
C THR A 221 -11.82 13.25 -51.68
N VAL A 222 -10.99 13.68 -52.64
CA VAL A 222 -10.63 15.10 -52.82
C VAL A 222 -11.88 15.97 -53.01
N ALA A 223 -12.87 15.46 -53.76
CA ALA A 223 -14.15 16.14 -53.97
C ALA A 223 -14.88 16.46 -52.66
N THR A 224 -14.82 15.56 -51.66
CA THR A 224 -15.44 15.80 -50.35
C THR A 224 -14.80 16.99 -49.63
N TYR A 225 -13.48 17.15 -49.71
CA TYR A 225 -12.80 18.29 -49.07
C TYR A 225 -13.03 19.59 -49.82
N VAL A 226 -13.05 19.57 -51.15
CA VAL A 226 -13.31 20.76 -51.98
C VAL A 226 -14.73 21.30 -51.76
N ASN A 227 -15.70 20.39 -51.60
CA ASN A 227 -17.10 20.76 -51.40
C ASN A 227 -17.47 21.03 -49.92
N ALA A 228 -16.52 20.95 -48.99
CA ALA A 228 -16.79 21.14 -47.57
C ALA A 228 -17.04 22.63 -47.25
N THR A 229 -18.24 22.96 -46.78
CA THR A 229 -18.66 24.35 -46.45
C THR A 229 -18.60 24.67 -44.96
N GLY A 230 -18.03 23.78 -44.14
CA GLY A 230 -17.98 23.90 -42.69
C GLY A 230 -19.06 23.09 -41.96
N VAL A 231 -19.18 23.28 -40.65
CA VAL A 231 -20.17 22.58 -39.81
C VAL A 231 -21.45 23.40 -39.78
N ALA A 232 -22.55 22.85 -40.31
CA ALA A 232 -23.77 23.60 -40.59
C ALA A 232 -24.65 23.91 -39.36
N SER A 233 -24.50 23.19 -38.25
CA SER A 233 -25.33 23.39 -37.05
C SER A 233 -24.54 23.24 -35.76
N ASP A 234 -24.97 23.96 -34.72
CA ASP A 234 -24.41 23.84 -33.37
C ASP A 234 -24.55 22.43 -32.81
N ALA A 235 -25.63 21.71 -33.17
CA ALA A 235 -25.80 20.31 -32.78
C ALA A 235 -24.74 19.41 -33.42
N ALA A 236 -24.40 19.62 -34.70
CA ALA A 236 -23.34 18.88 -35.38
C ALA A 236 -21.96 19.26 -34.81
N TYR A 237 -21.74 20.53 -34.48
CA TYR A 237 -20.53 21.01 -33.83
C TYR A 237 -20.35 20.36 -32.45
N ASN A 238 -21.37 20.36 -31.61
CA ASN A 238 -21.32 19.74 -30.28
C ASN A 238 -21.07 18.23 -30.36
N ARG A 239 -21.68 17.53 -31.33
CA ARG A 239 -21.37 16.10 -31.57
C ARG A 239 -19.91 15.87 -31.96
N MET A 240 -19.33 16.74 -32.79
CA MET A 240 -17.91 16.67 -33.13
C MET A 240 -17.03 17.01 -31.92
N LEU A 241 -17.43 17.98 -31.11
CA LEU A 241 -16.73 18.36 -29.87
C LEU A 241 -16.74 17.21 -28.86
N ASP A 242 -17.87 16.54 -28.68
CA ASP A 242 -18.01 15.35 -27.80
C ASP A 242 -17.15 14.18 -28.30
N LEU A 243 -17.03 14.02 -29.62
CA LEU A 243 -16.24 12.96 -30.23
C LEU A 243 -14.74 13.23 -30.15
N TYR A 244 -14.28 14.38 -30.66
CA TYR A 244 -12.86 14.71 -30.83
C TYR A 244 -12.24 15.45 -29.64
N GLY A 245 -13.07 16.09 -28.81
CA GLY A 245 -12.60 16.99 -27.76
C GLY A 245 -12.18 18.36 -28.30
N ARG A 246 -11.79 19.23 -27.36
CA ARG A 246 -11.24 20.56 -27.70
C ARG A 246 -9.83 20.42 -28.28
N ASN A 247 -9.50 21.28 -29.24
CA ASN A 247 -8.14 21.38 -29.77
C ASN A 247 -7.24 22.13 -28.78
N GLU A 248 -6.81 21.46 -27.73
CA GLU A 248 -5.97 22.01 -26.67
C GLU A 248 -4.78 21.08 -26.41
N PHE A 249 -3.59 21.67 -26.33
CA PHE A 249 -2.39 20.95 -25.94
C PHE A 249 -2.10 21.16 -24.46
N SER A 250 -2.68 20.31 -23.61
CA SER A 250 -2.48 20.34 -22.16
C SER A 250 -1.53 19.21 -21.74
N ILE A 251 -0.29 19.53 -21.38
CA ILE A 251 0.59 18.59 -20.67
C ILE A 251 0.34 18.77 -19.16
N PRO A 252 -0.18 17.76 -18.46
CA PRO A 252 -0.37 17.88 -17.01
C PRO A 252 0.99 17.93 -16.32
N GLN A 253 1.28 19.03 -15.64
CA GLN A 253 2.48 19.11 -14.79
C GLN A 253 2.25 18.29 -13.52
N PRO A 254 3.10 17.28 -13.25
CA PRO A 254 3.06 16.55 -11.98
C PRO A 254 3.36 17.47 -10.80
N THR A 255 2.69 17.25 -9.67
CA THR A 255 2.94 18.00 -8.44
C THR A 255 4.09 17.37 -7.66
N PHE A 256 4.81 18.17 -6.86
CA PHE A 256 5.88 17.69 -5.98
C PHE A 256 5.42 16.51 -5.12
N ILE A 257 4.25 16.63 -4.48
CA ILE A 257 3.70 15.60 -3.58
C ILE A 257 3.49 14.28 -4.33
N LYS A 258 2.95 14.32 -5.57
CA LYS A 258 2.72 13.10 -6.35
C LYS A 258 4.04 12.40 -6.71
N MET A 259 5.03 13.17 -7.17
CA MET A 259 6.36 12.60 -7.45
C MET A 259 7.03 12.05 -6.20
N TYR A 260 6.93 12.78 -5.08
CA TYR A 260 7.55 12.37 -3.83
C TYR A 260 6.92 11.09 -3.29
N GLN A 261 5.59 10.96 -3.38
CA GLN A 261 4.90 9.70 -3.07
C GLN A 261 5.36 8.54 -3.97
N GLU A 262 5.51 8.78 -5.28
CA GLU A 262 6.03 7.77 -6.22
C GLU A 262 7.48 7.37 -5.88
N GLN A 263 8.30 8.32 -5.43
CA GLN A 263 9.68 8.08 -5.00
C GLN A 263 9.72 7.26 -3.69
N LEU A 264 8.91 7.60 -2.69
CA LEU A 264 8.89 6.90 -1.40
C LEU A 264 8.40 5.45 -1.50
N VAL A 265 7.61 5.12 -2.52
CA VAL A 265 7.18 3.74 -2.78
C VAL A 265 8.16 2.98 -3.68
N GLU A 266 9.29 3.58 -4.08
CA GLU A 266 10.32 2.83 -4.79
C GLU A 266 10.89 1.72 -3.89
N PRO A 267 11.16 0.51 -4.43
CA PRO A 267 11.59 -0.63 -3.62
C PRO A 267 12.83 -0.36 -2.74
N LEU A 268 13.76 0.47 -3.23
CA LEU A 268 14.97 0.84 -2.48
C LEU A 268 14.63 1.71 -1.27
N THR A 269 13.87 2.79 -1.46
CA THR A 269 13.48 3.72 -0.40
C THR A 269 12.61 3.03 0.65
N VAL A 270 11.67 2.17 0.24
CA VAL A 270 10.87 1.36 1.17
C VAL A 270 11.77 0.46 2.02
N PHE A 271 12.75 -0.22 1.42
CA PHE A 271 13.67 -1.09 2.15
C PHE A 271 14.55 -0.30 3.13
N GLN A 272 15.02 0.89 2.74
CA GLN A 272 15.78 1.79 3.62
C GLN A 272 14.95 2.22 4.82
N ILE A 273 13.71 2.70 4.61
CA ILE A 273 12.81 3.09 5.69
C ILE A 273 12.53 1.90 6.61
N PHE A 274 12.21 0.73 6.05
CA PHE A 274 11.97 -0.48 6.84
C PHE A 274 13.18 -0.86 7.69
N SER A 275 14.38 -0.83 7.11
CA SER A 275 15.61 -1.16 7.84
C SER A 275 15.86 -0.19 9.00
N VAL A 276 15.70 1.12 8.77
CA VAL A 276 15.87 2.12 9.83
C VAL A 276 14.81 1.98 10.93
N LEU A 277 13.57 1.61 10.58
CA LEU A 277 12.52 1.32 11.57
C LEU A 277 12.85 0.11 12.43
N LEU A 278 13.49 -0.94 11.87
CA LEU A 278 13.97 -2.07 12.67
C LEU A 278 15.09 -1.65 13.62
N TYR A 279 16.03 -0.79 13.18
CA TYR A 279 17.04 -0.21 14.06
C TYR A 279 16.45 0.69 15.15
N MET A 280 15.28 1.29 14.91
CA MET A 280 14.60 2.14 15.89
C MET A 280 13.97 1.33 17.04
N LEU A 281 13.84 0.01 16.90
CA LEU A 281 13.36 -0.88 17.97
C LEU A 281 14.45 -1.18 19.03
N ASP A 282 15.68 -0.76 18.78
CA ASP A 282 16.82 -0.91 19.70
C ASP A 282 16.99 0.35 20.60
N GLU A 283 17.89 0.27 21.58
CA GLU A 283 18.07 1.26 22.65
C GLU A 283 18.35 2.70 22.15
N TYR A 284 18.98 2.82 20.98
CA TYR A 284 19.43 4.09 20.40
C TYR A 284 18.48 4.69 19.34
N TRP A 285 17.17 4.70 19.60
CA TRP A 285 16.14 5.20 18.67
C TRP A 285 16.36 6.64 18.17
N GLN A 286 17.04 7.49 18.96
CA GLN A 286 17.30 8.89 18.63
C GLN A 286 18.18 9.03 17.38
N TYR A 287 19.22 8.22 17.26
CA TYR A 287 20.11 8.23 16.10
C TYR A 287 19.38 7.71 14.85
N SER A 288 18.60 6.63 15.00
CA SER A 288 17.78 6.08 13.92
C SER A 288 16.75 7.09 13.41
N LEU A 289 16.14 7.89 14.30
CA LEU A 289 15.20 8.95 13.90
C LEU A 289 15.88 10.03 13.06
N PHE A 290 17.09 10.46 13.43
CA PHE A 290 17.86 11.41 12.63
C PHE A 290 18.19 10.86 11.24
N THR A 291 18.62 9.59 11.17
CA THR A 291 18.86 8.90 9.89
C THR A 291 17.60 8.82 9.04
N LEU A 292 16.43 8.53 9.63
CA LEU A 292 15.16 8.51 8.91
C LEU A 292 14.83 9.87 8.29
N VAL A 293 14.98 10.96 9.05
CA VAL A 293 14.77 12.32 8.55
C VAL A 293 15.73 12.64 7.41
N MET A 294 17.00 12.24 7.53
CA MET A 294 18.00 12.45 6.47
C MET A 294 17.61 11.73 5.17
N ILE A 295 17.12 10.48 5.24
CA ILE A 295 16.65 9.72 4.08
C ILE A 295 15.47 10.43 3.41
N LEU A 296 14.45 10.83 4.19
CA LEU A 296 13.28 11.52 3.65
C LEU A 296 13.65 12.86 3.00
N MET A 297 14.54 13.63 3.62
CA MET A 297 15.04 14.89 3.04
C MET A 297 15.82 14.66 1.75
N PHE A 298 16.68 13.64 1.70
CA PHE A 298 17.46 13.30 0.51
C PHE A 298 16.56 12.94 -0.69
N GLU A 299 15.55 12.09 -0.46
CA GLU A 299 14.56 11.75 -1.48
C GLU A 299 13.75 12.98 -1.91
N GLY A 300 13.40 13.86 -0.96
CA GLY A 300 12.71 15.11 -1.22
C GLY A 300 13.50 16.06 -2.11
N VAL A 301 14.79 16.26 -1.81
CA VAL A 301 15.70 17.09 -2.62
C VAL A 301 15.87 16.50 -4.02
N THR A 302 15.96 15.17 -4.12
CA THR A 302 16.06 14.46 -5.41
C THR A 302 14.82 14.70 -6.28
N VAL A 303 13.62 14.58 -5.69
CA VAL A 303 12.35 14.88 -6.39
C VAL A 303 12.25 16.36 -6.76
N PHE A 304 12.65 17.27 -5.88
CA PHE A 304 12.62 18.70 -6.15
C PHE A 304 13.53 19.07 -7.33
N SER A 305 14.75 18.51 -7.37
CA SER A 305 15.68 18.68 -8.49
C SER A 305 15.08 18.16 -9.80
N ARG A 306 14.45 16.98 -9.79
CA ARG A 306 13.76 16.42 -10.96
C ARG A 306 12.60 17.29 -11.43
N LEU A 307 11.78 17.80 -10.51
CA LEU A 307 10.63 18.66 -10.82
C LEU A 307 11.07 19.98 -11.46
N LYS A 308 12.17 20.57 -10.98
CA LYS A 308 12.73 21.81 -11.54
C LYS A 308 13.25 21.64 -12.98
N ASN A 309 13.66 20.43 -13.34
CA ASN A 309 14.23 20.11 -14.65
C ASN A 309 13.20 19.58 -15.67
N LEU A 310 11.90 19.52 -15.31
CA LEU A 310 10.79 19.12 -16.19
C LEU A 310 10.16 20.32 -16.88
#